data_AF-A0A2P0QFZ5-F1
#
_entry.id   AF-A0A2P0QFZ5-F1
#
_cell.length_a   1.000
_cell.length_b   1.000
_cell.length_c   1.000
_cell.angle_alpha   90.00
_cell.angle_beta   90.00
_cell.angle_gamma   90.00
#
_symmetry.space_group_name_H-M   'P 1'
#
loop_
_entity.id
_entity.type
_entity.pdbx_description
1 polymer ?
#
loop_
_entity_poly.entity_id
_entity_poly.type
_entity_poly.pdbx_seq_one_letter_code
_entity_poly.pdbx_strand_id
1 'polypeptide(L)'
;MDKDDLKHLEYLATRLERAAPERGELRDAAQLVRKVMANLEVMRGEAEHAFYWSLWSYLSVAIDHDDFDPIYELDVQALELEMAGRVLIYRQGRGWLTKAPGSPTLEDLKTIDDFL
;
A
#
# COMPACT_ATOMS: atom_id res chain seq x y z
N MET A 1 -5.92 1.90 15.14
CA MET A 1 -5.89 0.48 14.74
C MET A 1 -5.98 -0.40 15.98
N ASP A 2 -6.44 -1.65 15.88
CA ASP A 2 -6.47 -2.61 16.99
C ASP A 2 -5.27 -3.60 16.95
N LYS A 3 -5.29 -4.65 17.78
CA LYS A 3 -4.19 -5.63 17.82
C LYS A 3 -4.09 -6.49 16.56
N ASP A 4 -5.20 -6.67 15.85
CA ASP A 4 -5.22 -7.50 14.65
C ASP A 4 -4.72 -6.72 13.44
N ASP A 5 -4.93 -5.40 13.45
CA ASP A 5 -4.31 -4.46 12.52
C ASP A 5 -2.75 -4.50 12.58
N LEU A 6 -2.14 -4.53 13.78
CA LEU A 6 -0.69 -4.63 13.93
C LEU A 6 -0.14 -5.96 13.37
N LYS A 7 -0.80 -7.09 13.68
CA LYS A 7 -0.41 -8.40 13.13
C LYS A 7 -0.51 -8.43 11.61
N HIS A 8 -1.53 -7.77 11.06
CA HIS A 8 -1.70 -7.68 9.61
C HIS A 8 -0.54 -6.89 8.97
N LEU A 9 -0.13 -5.75 9.56
CA LEU A 9 1.04 -5.03 9.08
C LEU A 9 2.34 -5.83 9.23
N GLU A 10 2.53 -6.56 10.33
CA GLU A 10 3.68 -7.47 10.50
C GLU A 10 3.72 -8.53 9.40
N TYR A 11 2.57 -9.11 9.08
CA TYR A 11 2.42 -10.07 8.01
C TYR A 11 2.77 -9.46 6.65
N LEU A 12 2.25 -8.27 6.33
CA LEU A 12 2.56 -7.56 5.09
C LEU A 12 4.05 -7.26 4.95
N ALA A 13 4.68 -6.68 5.99
CA ALA A 13 6.10 -6.36 5.97
C ALA A 13 6.94 -7.62 5.74
N THR A 14 6.61 -8.71 6.41
CA THR A 14 7.32 -9.99 6.26
C THR A 14 7.23 -10.55 4.84
N ARG A 15 6.05 -10.44 4.19
CA ARG A 15 5.88 -10.91 2.81
C ARG A 15 6.67 -10.05 1.81
N LEU A 16 6.65 -8.73 1.99
CA LEU A 16 7.39 -7.80 1.14
C LEU A 16 8.91 -8.00 1.30
N GLU A 17 9.40 -8.17 2.53
CA GLU A 17 10.81 -8.44 2.81
C GLU A 17 11.28 -9.77 2.20
N ARG A 18 10.41 -10.78 2.14
CA ARG A 18 10.73 -12.06 1.50
C ARG A 18 10.85 -11.93 -0.02
N ALA A 19 10.02 -11.09 -0.64
CA ALA A 19 9.99 -10.90 -2.08
C ALA A 19 11.08 -9.94 -2.60
N ALA A 20 11.73 -9.16 -1.72
CA ALA A 20 12.83 -8.26 -2.10
C ALA A 20 13.95 -8.22 -1.04
N PRO A 21 14.93 -9.13 -1.14
CA PRO A 21 15.95 -9.28 -0.11
C PRO A 21 16.99 -8.14 -0.06
N GLU A 22 17.24 -7.43 -1.16
CA GLU A 22 18.40 -6.51 -1.23
C GLU A 22 18.05 -5.05 -1.54
N ARG A 23 17.30 -4.75 -2.62
CA ARG A 23 16.93 -3.38 -3.07
C ARG A 23 15.62 -3.42 -3.90
N GLY A 24 15.06 -2.25 -4.22
CA GLY A 24 13.90 -2.11 -5.11
C GLY A 24 12.60 -1.71 -4.39
N GLU A 25 11.55 -1.53 -5.17
CA GLU A 25 10.25 -0.96 -4.77
C GLU A 25 9.57 -1.78 -3.67
N LEU A 26 9.72 -3.10 -3.70
CA LEU A 26 9.20 -3.98 -2.66
C LEU A 26 9.93 -3.81 -1.33
N ARG A 27 11.22 -3.45 -1.36
CA ARG A 27 11.99 -3.13 -0.15
C ARG A 27 11.53 -1.80 0.44
N ASP A 28 11.27 -0.81 -0.41
CA ASP A 28 10.74 0.49 0.01
C ASP A 28 9.31 0.36 0.55
N ALA A 29 8.48 -0.48 -0.08
CA ALA A 29 7.16 -0.85 0.42
C ALA A 29 7.26 -1.49 1.82
N ALA A 30 8.16 -2.44 2.04
CA ALA A 30 8.38 -3.03 3.36
C ALA A 30 8.77 -1.98 4.41
N GLN A 31 9.69 -1.07 4.08
CA GLN A 31 10.09 0.01 4.97
C GLN A 31 8.92 0.94 5.30
N LEU A 32 8.07 1.26 4.33
CA LEU A 32 6.86 2.03 4.56
C LEU A 32 5.93 1.33 5.55
N VAL A 33 5.70 0.02 5.41
CA VAL A 33 4.90 -0.75 6.38
C VAL A 33 5.50 -0.63 7.78
N ARG A 34 6.82 -0.78 7.93
CA ARG A 34 7.51 -0.65 9.22
C ARG A 34 7.38 0.77 9.81
N LYS A 35 7.49 1.81 8.98
CA LYS A 35 7.30 3.22 9.39
C LYS A 35 5.88 3.45 9.90
N VAL A 36 4.89 2.88 9.23
CA VAL A 36 3.47 2.94 9.61
C VAL A 36 3.18 2.19 10.91
N MET A 37 3.80 1.02 11.12
CA MET A 37 3.69 0.29 12.39
C MET A 37 4.15 1.13 13.60
N ALA A 38 5.15 2.00 13.41
CA ALA A 38 5.62 2.92 14.44
C ALA A 38 4.66 4.09 14.71
N ASN A 39 3.70 4.36 13.81
CA ASN A 39 2.79 5.51 13.84
C ASN A 39 1.31 5.08 13.73
N LEU A 40 0.96 3.91 14.27
CA LEU A 40 -0.37 3.29 14.15
C LEU A 40 -1.55 4.17 14.63
N GLU A 41 -1.28 5.14 15.48
CA GLU A 41 -2.31 6.02 16.05
C GLU A 41 -2.92 6.98 15.03
N VAL A 42 -2.15 7.41 14.02
CA VAL A 42 -2.63 8.30 12.95
C VAL A 42 -3.27 7.55 11.78
N MET A 43 -3.17 6.21 11.78
CA MET A 43 -3.59 5.35 10.67
C MET A 43 -5.09 5.06 10.67
N ARG A 44 -5.87 6.07 10.29
CA ARG A 44 -7.32 5.98 10.10
C ARG A 44 -7.78 6.81 8.91
N GLY A 45 -8.84 6.35 8.24
CA GLY A 45 -9.53 7.14 7.23
C GLY A 45 -8.62 7.45 6.03
N GLU A 46 -8.34 8.74 5.81
CA GLU A 46 -7.51 9.19 4.67
C GLU A 46 -6.04 8.76 4.80
N ALA A 47 -5.47 8.72 6.01
CA ALA A 47 -4.10 8.24 6.20
C ALA A 47 -3.96 6.75 5.85
N GLU A 48 -4.94 5.95 6.26
CA GLU A 48 -5.01 4.52 5.92
C GLU A 48 -5.16 4.30 4.41
N HIS A 49 -6.02 5.09 3.76
CA HIS A 49 -6.15 5.08 2.30
C HIS A 49 -4.85 5.47 1.59
N ALA A 50 -4.18 6.55 2.03
CA ALA A 50 -2.93 7.03 1.45
C ALA A 50 -1.81 5.98 1.58
N PHE A 51 -1.74 5.29 2.72
CA PHE A 51 -0.81 4.18 2.94
C PHE A 51 -1.06 3.02 1.96
N TYR A 52 -2.29 2.50 1.88
CA TYR A 52 -2.60 1.39 0.99
C TYR A 52 -2.47 1.77 -0.49
N TRP A 53 -2.75 3.03 -0.83
CA TRP A 53 -2.52 3.55 -2.18
C TRP A 53 -1.03 3.58 -2.52
N SER A 54 -0.18 3.99 -1.58
CA SER A 54 1.28 3.97 -1.74
C SER A 54 1.81 2.54 -1.91
N LEU A 55 1.35 1.60 -1.07
CA LEU A 55 1.73 0.19 -1.20
C LEU A 55 1.29 -0.41 -2.54
N TRP A 56 0.06 -0.13 -2.97
CA TRP A 56 -0.41 -0.58 -4.27
C TRP A 56 0.49 -0.04 -5.40
N SER A 57 0.86 1.24 -5.35
CA SER A 57 1.76 1.84 -6.33
C SER A 57 3.11 1.12 -6.40
N TYR A 58 3.73 0.79 -5.27
CA TYR A 58 4.99 0.04 -5.25
C TYR A 58 4.83 -1.36 -5.86
N LEU A 59 3.75 -2.06 -5.52
CA LEU A 59 3.49 -3.41 -6.00
C LEU A 59 3.22 -3.45 -7.50
N SER A 60 2.47 -2.49 -8.03
CA SER A 60 2.12 -2.42 -9.45
C SER A 60 3.32 -2.18 -10.36
N VAL A 61 4.38 -1.52 -9.87
CA VAL A 61 5.60 -1.29 -10.67
C VAL A 61 6.68 -2.33 -10.43
N ALA A 62 6.65 -3.03 -9.30
CA ALA A 62 7.69 -3.98 -8.92
C ALA A 62 7.86 -5.14 -9.92
N ILE A 63 6.75 -5.61 -10.52
CA ILE A 63 6.77 -6.73 -11.47
C ILE A 63 7.40 -6.33 -12.81
N ASP A 64 7.37 -5.03 -13.14
CA ASP A 64 7.90 -4.50 -14.40
C ASP A 64 9.40 -4.19 -14.33
N HIS A 65 10.05 -4.37 -13.17
CA HIS A 65 11.46 -4.06 -12.98
C HIS A 65 12.36 -5.25 -13.37
N ASP A 66 13.49 -4.96 -14.04
CA ASP A 66 14.36 -5.98 -14.64
C ASP A 66 15.01 -6.96 -13.64
N ASP A 67 15.11 -6.57 -12.37
CA ASP A 67 15.68 -7.39 -11.30
C ASP A 67 14.64 -8.19 -10.50
N PHE A 68 13.37 -8.14 -10.91
CA PHE A 68 12.29 -8.88 -10.27
C PHE A 68 12.49 -10.39 -10.44
N ASP A 69 12.53 -11.12 -9.33
CA ASP A 69 12.60 -12.58 -9.35
C ASP A 69 11.21 -13.18 -9.62
N PRO A 70 10.99 -13.83 -10.79
CA PRO A 70 9.68 -14.36 -11.16
C PRO A 70 9.14 -15.41 -10.18
N ILE A 71 9.97 -16.00 -9.31
CA ILE A 71 9.49 -16.92 -8.27
C ILE A 71 8.48 -16.27 -7.31
N TYR A 72 8.52 -14.94 -7.17
CA TYR A 72 7.62 -14.18 -6.31
C TYR A 72 6.43 -13.55 -7.05
N GLU A 73 6.29 -13.76 -8.36
CA GLU A 73 5.26 -13.10 -9.18
C GLU A 73 3.84 -13.29 -8.61
N LEU A 74 3.44 -14.53 -8.35
CA LEU A 74 2.13 -14.83 -7.80
C LEU A 74 1.92 -14.25 -6.39
N ASP A 75 2.98 -14.19 -5.59
CA ASP A 75 2.93 -13.61 -4.25
C ASP A 75 2.69 -12.10 -4.30
N VAL A 76 3.41 -11.40 -5.18
CA VAL A 76 3.31 -9.95 -5.38
C VAL A 76 1.98 -9.59 -6.02
N GLN A 77 1.50 -10.33 -7.02
CA GLN A 77 0.16 -10.15 -7.59
C GLN A 77 -0.94 -10.32 -6.54
N ALA A 78 -0.82 -11.31 -5.65
CA ALA A 78 -1.78 -11.48 -4.56
C ALA A 78 -1.79 -10.30 -3.58
N LEU A 79 -0.60 -9.76 -3.24
CA LEU A 79 -0.49 -8.54 -2.42
C LEU A 79 -1.09 -7.34 -3.16
N GLU A 80 -0.80 -7.18 -4.44
CA GLU A 80 -1.30 -6.08 -5.26
C GLU A 80 -2.83 -6.07 -5.28
N LEU A 81 -3.46 -7.21 -5.52
CA LEU A 81 -4.91 -7.38 -5.49
C LEU A 81 -5.51 -7.01 -4.13
N GLU A 82 -4.85 -7.42 -3.05
CA GLU A 82 -5.28 -7.07 -1.70
C GLU A 82 -5.24 -5.55 -1.47
N MET A 83 -4.13 -4.89 -1.83
CA MET A 83 -3.97 -3.44 -1.66
C MET A 83 -4.95 -2.67 -2.54
N ALA A 84 -5.12 -3.09 -3.80
CA ALA A 84 -6.10 -2.54 -4.72
C ALA A 84 -7.51 -2.63 -4.12
N GLY A 85 -7.88 -3.78 -3.55
CA GLY A 85 -9.17 -3.95 -2.87
C GLY A 85 -9.39 -2.93 -1.76
N ARG A 86 -8.41 -2.73 -0.88
CA ARG A 86 -8.47 -1.73 0.21
C ARG A 86 -8.64 -0.31 -0.32
N VAL A 87 -7.89 0.06 -1.35
CA VAL A 87 -7.97 1.39 -1.98
C VAL A 87 -9.32 1.61 -2.64
N LEU A 88 -9.81 0.62 -3.40
CA LEU A 88 -11.05 0.72 -4.16
C LEU A 88 -12.28 0.74 -3.24
N ILE A 89 -12.29 -0.02 -2.14
CA ILE A 89 -13.37 0.02 -1.15
C ILE A 89 -13.49 1.41 -0.52
N TYR A 90 -12.36 2.00 -0.13
CA TYR A 90 -12.35 3.37 0.42
C TYR A 90 -12.91 4.36 -0.61
N ARG A 91 -12.41 4.32 -1.84
CA ARG A 91 -12.85 5.20 -2.93
C ARG A 91 -14.33 4.98 -3.27
N GLN A 92 -14.83 3.76 -3.20
CA GLN A 92 -16.25 3.44 -3.41
C GLN A 92 -17.13 4.16 -2.38
N GLY A 93 -16.78 4.08 -1.09
CA GLY A 93 -17.52 4.75 -0.01
C GLY A 93 -17.56 6.27 -0.14
N ARG A 94 -16.62 6.86 -0.90
CA ARG A 94 -16.52 8.30 -1.16
C ARG A 94 -17.10 8.74 -2.51
N GLY A 95 -17.50 7.79 -3.37
CA GLY A 95 -17.93 8.09 -4.74
C GLY A 95 -16.78 8.49 -5.68
N TRP A 96 -15.55 8.07 -5.40
CA TRP A 96 -14.33 8.45 -6.12
C TRP A 96 -13.88 7.44 -7.19
N LEU A 97 -14.67 6.40 -7.45
CA LEU A 97 -14.30 5.36 -8.43
C LEU A 97 -14.39 5.84 -9.88
N THR A 98 -15.26 6.81 -10.15
CA THR A 98 -15.47 7.38 -11.47
C THR A 98 -15.18 8.89 -11.46
N LYS A 99 -14.83 9.42 -12.62
CA LYS A 99 -14.71 10.87 -12.80
C LYS A 99 -16.10 11.48 -12.73
N ALA A 100 -16.40 12.18 -11.65
CA ALA A 100 -17.62 12.93 -11.43
C ALA A 100 -17.26 14.32 -10.89
N PRO A 101 -18.19 15.30 -11.00
CA PRO A 101 -18.01 16.58 -10.32
C PRO A 101 -17.78 16.37 -8.82
N GLY A 102 -16.63 16.83 -8.31
CA GLY A 102 -16.22 16.64 -6.91
C GLY A 102 -15.38 15.39 -6.61
N SER A 103 -15.08 14.55 -7.61
CA SER A 103 -14.05 13.53 -7.47
C SER A 103 -12.67 14.18 -7.32
N PRO A 104 -11.78 13.65 -6.45
CA PRO A 104 -10.46 14.22 -6.24
C PRO A 104 -9.61 14.08 -7.51
N THR A 105 -8.81 15.11 -7.77
CA THR A 105 -7.68 15.06 -8.69
C THR A 105 -6.45 14.48 -8.01
N LEU A 106 -5.36 14.28 -8.76
CA LEU A 106 -4.08 13.85 -8.17
C LEU A 106 -3.56 14.87 -7.15
N GLU A 107 -3.81 16.15 -7.35
CA GLU A 107 -3.38 17.23 -6.44
C GLU A 107 -4.18 17.26 -5.13
N ASP A 108 -5.40 16.71 -5.14
CA ASP A 108 -6.26 16.64 -3.96
C ASP A 108 -5.93 15.43 -3.06
N LEU A 109 -5.24 14.43 -3.59
CA LEU A 109 -4.92 13.20 -2.87
C LEU A 109 -3.67 13.38 -2.02
N LYS A 110 -3.81 13.23 -0.71
CA LYS A 110 -2.67 13.18 0.21
C LYS A 110 -1.85 11.93 0.02
N THR A 111 -0.55 12.09 0.22
CA THR A 111 0.42 11.01 0.32
C THR A 111 0.52 10.56 1.78
N ILE A 112 1.12 9.39 2.01
CA ILE A 112 1.32 8.91 3.37
C ILE A 112 2.31 9.79 4.16
N ASP A 113 3.24 10.47 3.49
CA ASP A 113 4.19 11.38 4.13
C ASP A 113 3.53 12.67 4.64
N ASP A 114 2.31 13.01 4.18
CA ASP A 114 1.53 14.11 4.76
C ASP A 114 1.00 13.79 6.17
N PHE A 115 1.09 12.53 6.60
CA PHE A 115 0.56 12.04 7.88
C PHE A 115 1.62 11.50 8.85
N LEU A 116 2.79 11.09 8.35
CA LEU A 116 3.87 10.46 9.12
C LEU A 116 4.98 11.45 9.49
#